data_AF-A0AA88EFA4-F1
#
_entry.id   AF-A0AA88EFA4-F1
#
_cell.length_a   1.000
_cell.length_b   1.000
_cell.length_c   1.000
_cell.angle_alpha   90.00
_cell.angle_beta   90.00
_cell.angle_gamma   90.00
#
_symmetry.space_group_name_H-M   'P 1'
#
loop_
_entity.id
_entity.type
_entity.pdbx_description
1 polymer ?
#
loop_
_entity_poly.entity_id
_entity_poly.type
_entity_poly.pdbx_seq_one_letter_code
_entity_poly.pdbx_strand_id
1 'polypeptide(L)'
;MMGMAFHPNFAQNGRFFASCNCDKAKWPGCTGRCSCNSDVNCDPSKLGPDNGAPPCQYQTVIAEYTANGTASQPSLATSAKPVEVRRIITMGLPFTSHHGGQILFGPEDGHLYLTMGDGGGVGGDPYNFSQNKKSLLGKIMRLDVNNIASEAEIDKLGLWRNYSIPKDNPYKEDLELQPEI
;
A
#
# COMPACT_ATOMS: atom_id res chain seq x y z
N MET A 1 -6.47 -0.37 -12.34
CA MET A 1 -6.67 0.51 -11.17
C MET A 1 -7.49 -0.27 -10.16
N MET A 2 -7.06 -0.33 -8.90
CA MET A 2 -7.72 -1.11 -7.83
C MET A 2 -8.59 -0.22 -6.93
N GLY A 3 -8.17 1.03 -6.70
CA GLY A 3 -8.92 1.97 -5.88
C GLY A 3 -8.47 3.41 -6.12
N MET A 4 -9.31 4.36 -5.74
CA MET A 4 -9.01 5.78 -5.77
C MET A 4 -9.72 6.46 -4.60
N ALA A 5 -9.03 7.36 -3.90
CA ALA A 5 -9.58 8.09 -2.77
C ALA A 5 -9.14 9.56 -2.82
N PHE A 6 -10.08 10.47 -2.62
CA PHE A 6 -9.79 11.90 -2.50
C PHE A 6 -9.47 12.22 -1.05
N HIS A 7 -8.44 13.03 -0.81
CA HIS A 7 -8.12 13.50 0.52
C HIS A 7 -9.34 14.23 1.14
N PRO A 8 -9.62 14.13 2.45
CA PRO A 8 -10.79 14.77 3.07
C PRO A 8 -10.88 16.29 2.77
N ASN A 9 -9.72 16.96 2.74
CA ASN A 9 -9.58 18.37 2.35
C ASN A 9 -9.29 18.59 0.84
N PHE A 10 -9.78 17.71 -0.05
CA PHE A 10 -9.49 17.79 -1.49
C PHE A 10 -9.85 19.15 -2.09
N ALA A 11 -10.99 19.72 -1.71
CA ALA A 11 -11.42 21.02 -2.22
C ALA A 11 -10.41 22.15 -1.94
N GLN A 12 -9.56 22.00 -0.91
CA GLN A 12 -8.54 22.96 -0.52
C GLN A 12 -7.14 22.56 -1.01
N ASN A 13 -6.79 21.27 -1.01
CA ASN A 13 -5.42 20.82 -1.27
C ASN A 13 -5.24 20.08 -2.61
N GLY A 14 -6.32 19.69 -3.28
CA GLY A 14 -6.31 18.98 -4.56
C GLY A 14 -5.62 17.62 -4.54
N ARG A 15 -5.40 17.01 -3.37
CA ARG A 15 -4.69 15.75 -3.21
C ARG A 15 -5.65 14.57 -3.36
N PHE A 16 -5.28 13.61 -4.19
CA PHE A 16 -5.98 12.34 -4.31
C PHE A 16 -4.98 11.21 -4.47
N PHE A 17 -5.42 10.01 -4.18
CA PHE A 17 -4.57 8.82 -4.11
C PHE A 17 -5.15 7.76 -5.01
N ALA A 18 -4.28 7.03 -5.70
CA ALA A 18 -4.66 5.88 -6.50
C ALA A 18 -3.90 4.65 -6.03
N SER A 19 -4.63 3.53 -6.01
CA SER A 19 -4.11 2.19 -5.78
C SER A 19 -4.14 1.42 -7.10
N CYS A 20 -3.02 0.81 -7.48
CA CYS A 20 -2.94 -0.01 -8.67
C CYS A 20 -1.99 -1.19 -8.48
N ASN A 21 -2.20 -2.22 -9.31
CA ASN A 21 -1.19 -3.26 -9.49
C ASN A 21 -0.30 -2.86 -10.67
N CYS A 22 1.00 -2.97 -10.48
CA CYS A 22 1.97 -2.84 -11.56
C CYS A 22 2.66 -4.17 -11.81
N ASP A 23 3.28 -4.28 -12.98
CA ASP A 23 4.14 -5.39 -13.36
C ASP A 23 5.58 -4.90 -13.46
N LYS A 24 6.45 -5.34 -12.53
CA LYS A 24 7.87 -4.89 -12.52
C LYS A 24 8.65 -5.33 -13.75
N ALA A 25 8.20 -6.39 -14.44
CA ALA A 25 8.83 -6.86 -15.67
C ALA A 25 8.56 -5.91 -16.85
N LYS A 26 7.45 -5.18 -16.81
CA LYS A 26 7.08 -4.16 -17.81
C LYS A 26 7.52 -2.76 -17.41
N TRP A 27 7.52 -2.48 -16.11
CA TRP A 27 7.82 -1.16 -15.54
C TRP A 27 8.85 -1.28 -14.41
N PRO A 28 10.16 -1.16 -14.71
CA PRO A 28 11.22 -1.37 -13.71
C PRO A 28 11.15 -0.42 -12.50
N GLY A 29 10.65 0.80 -12.70
CA GLY A 29 10.39 1.78 -11.63
C GLY A 29 9.28 1.37 -10.66
N CYS A 30 8.63 0.24 -10.93
CA CYS A 30 7.67 -0.37 -10.04
C CYS A 30 8.26 -1.59 -9.33
N THR A 31 9.22 -1.32 -8.45
CA THR A 31 9.87 -2.32 -7.61
C THR A 31 9.76 -1.89 -6.15
N GLY A 32 9.34 -2.81 -5.30
CA GLY A 32 9.28 -2.63 -3.85
C GLY A 32 9.76 -3.88 -3.12
N ARG A 33 9.74 -3.80 -1.78
CA ARG A 33 10.00 -4.95 -0.92
C ARG A 33 8.95 -6.04 -1.21
N CYS A 34 9.34 -7.31 -1.18
CA CYS A 34 8.42 -8.42 -1.35
C CYS A 34 7.69 -8.70 -0.02
N SER A 35 6.37 -8.85 -0.04
CA SER A 35 5.58 -9.21 1.17
C SER A 35 5.83 -10.64 1.64
N CYS A 36 6.19 -11.55 0.74
CA CYS A 36 6.83 -12.82 1.09
C CYS A 36 8.31 -12.59 1.37
N ASN A 37 8.68 -12.61 2.65
CA ASN A 37 10.06 -12.48 3.10
C ASN A 37 10.28 -13.22 4.43
N SER A 38 11.52 -13.20 4.94
CA SER A 38 11.93 -13.88 6.17
C SER A 38 11.08 -13.51 7.38
N ASP A 39 10.59 -12.28 7.48
CA ASP A 39 9.82 -11.79 8.64
C ASP A 39 8.46 -12.46 8.75
N VAL A 40 7.97 -13.01 7.64
CA VAL A 40 6.72 -13.77 7.56
C VAL A 40 6.94 -15.26 7.27
N ASN A 41 8.16 -15.77 7.48
CA ASN A 41 8.55 -17.15 7.20
C ASN A 41 8.29 -17.57 5.75
N CYS A 42 8.48 -16.66 4.81
CA CYS A 42 8.29 -16.91 3.38
C CYS A 42 9.56 -16.56 2.60
N ASP A 43 10.07 -17.52 1.81
CA ASP A 43 11.24 -17.30 0.96
C ASP A 43 10.78 -17.26 -0.50
N PRO A 44 10.80 -16.09 -1.17
CA PRO A 44 10.28 -15.96 -2.53
C PRO A 44 11.05 -16.82 -3.54
N SER A 45 12.29 -17.26 -3.24
CA SER A 45 13.04 -18.17 -4.11
C SER A 45 12.54 -19.61 -4.06
N LYS A 46 11.79 -19.98 -3.01
CA LYS A 46 11.17 -21.29 -2.83
C LYS A 46 9.75 -21.36 -3.39
N LEU A 47 9.19 -20.21 -3.79
CA LEU A 47 7.88 -20.15 -4.42
C LEU A 47 8.04 -20.44 -5.92
N GLY A 48 7.23 -21.36 -6.44
CA GLY A 48 7.10 -21.57 -7.88
C GLY A 48 6.37 -20.38 -8.55
N PRO A 49 6.43 -20.28 -9.88
CA PRO A 49 5.64 -19.29 -10.60
C PRO A 49 4.14 -19.56 -10.44
N ASP A 50 3.35 -18.49 -10.33
CA ASP A 50 1.89 -18.53 -10.30
C ASP A 50 1.35 -17.88 -11.56
N ASN A 51 0.51 -18.60 -12.31
CA ASN A 51 0.04 -18.18 -13.64
C ASN A 51 1.17 -17.70 -14.58
N GLY A 52 2.36 -18.31 -14.49
CA GLY A 52 3.53 -17.98 -15.30
C GLY A 52 4.32 -16.75 -14.82
N ALA A 53 3.90 -16.07 -13.76
CA ALA A 53 4.65 -14.96 -13.17
C ALA A 53 5.51 -15.45 -11.98
N PRO A 54 6.82 -15.11 -11.93
CA PRO A 54 7.61 -15.30 -10.73
C PRO A 54 7.05 -14.54 -9.52
N PRO A 55 7.34 -15.02 -8.29
CA PRO A 55 6.94 -14.37 -7.05
C PRO A 55 7.36 -12.90 -7.00
N CYS A 56 6.47 -12.05 -6.48
CA CYS A 56 6.72 -10.62 -6.35
C CYS A 56 7.08 -9.94 -7.68
N GLN A 57 6.57 -10.43 -8.82
CA GLN A 57 6.56 -9.69 -10.08
C GLN A 57 5.54 -8.54 -10.01
N TYR A 58 4.31 -8.84 -9.60
CA TYR A 58 3.29 -7.83 -9.41
C TYR A 58 3.51 -7.08 -8.10
N GLN A 59 3.28 -5.77 -8.13
CA GLN A 59 3.34 -4.92 -6.94
C GLN A 59 2.02 -4.20 -6.75
N THR A 60 1.57 -4.09 -5.51
CA THR A 60 0.58 -3.09 -5.12
C THR A 60 1.28 -1.76 -4.90
N VAL A 61 0.81 -0.72 -5.60
CA VAL A 61 1.31 0.65 -5.54
C VAL A 61 0.19 1.56 -5.07
N ILE A 62 0.46 2.34 -4.03
CA ILE A 62 -0.36 3.49 -3.66
C ILE A 62 0.49 4.73 -3.89
N ALA A 63 -0.04 5.66 -4.67
CA ALA A 63 0.62 6.90 -5.00
C ALA A 63 -0.34 8.09 -4.85
N GLU A 64 0.23 9.22 -4.46
CA GLU A 64 -0.42 10.51 -4.39
C GLU A 64 -0.29 11.25 -5.72
N TYR A 65 -1.39 11.88 -6.13
CA TYR A 65 -1.50 12.74 -7.30
C TYR A 65 -2.15 14.07 -6.90
N THR A 66 -2.07 15.06 -7.79
CA THR A 66 -2.64 16.38 -7.54
C THR A 66 -3.46 16.90 -8.72
N ALA A 67 -4.60 17.49 -8.40
CA ALA A 67 -5.42 18.29 -9.29
C ALA A 67 -5.01 19.78 -9.29
N ASN A 68 -4.02 20.18 -8.48
CA ASN A 68 -3.61 21.57 -8.39
C ASN A 68 -3.04 22.07 -9.73
N GLY A 69 -3.48 23.26 -10.12
CA GLY A 69 -3.09 23.90 -11.38
C GLY A 69 -3.82 23.38 -12.62
N THR A 70 -4.87 22.56 -12.48
CA THR A 70 -5.74 22.17 -13.61
C THR A 70 -7.06 22.96 -13.66
N ALA A 71 -7.39 23.68 -12.59
CA ALA A 71 -8.52 24.60 -12.49
C ALA A 71 -8.19 25.75 -11.52
N SER A 72 -9.08 26.76 -11.44
CA SER A 72 -8.94 27.89 -10.51
C SER A 72 -9.05 27.49 -9.03
N GLN A 73 -9.79 26.41 -8.76
CA GLN A 73 -9.89 25.76 -7.44
C GLN A 73 -9.92 24.24 -7.63
N PRO A 74 -9.32 23.46 -6.71
CA PRO A 74 -9.34 21.99 -6.82
C PRO A 74 -10.73 21.37 -6.90
N SER A 75 -11.73 21.97 -6.24
CA SER A 75 -13.14 21.55 -6.28
C SER A 75 -13.78 21.62 -7.67
N LEU A 76 -13.21 22.41 -8.59
CA LEU A 76 -13.68 22.58 -9.96
C LEU A 76 -12.88 21.74 -10.97
N ALA A 77 -11.88 20.98 -10.51
CA ALA A 77 -11.01 20.23 -11.39
C ALA A 77 -11.73 19.06 -12.06
N THR A 78 -11.61 18.97 -13.39
CA THR A 78 -12.09 17.84 -14.20
C THR A 78 -10.96 16.96 -14.72
N SER A 79 -9.71 17.34 -14.44
CA SER A 79 -8.51 16.61 -14.82
C SER A 79 -7.40 16.78 -13.78
N ALA A 80 -6.40 15.91 -13.83
CA ALA A 80 -5.22 15.94 -12.97
C ALA A 80 -3.97 15.64 -13.80
N LYS A 81 -2.79 16.01 -13.27
CA LYS A 81 -1.51 15.66 -13.91
C LYS A 81 -1.26 14.15 -13.75
N PRO A 82 -0.95 13.40 -14.81
CA PRO A 82 -0.69 11.96 -14.73
C PRO A 82 0.74 11.66 -14.22
N VAL A 83 1.19 12.40 -13.22
CA VAL A 83 2.52 12.30 -12.63
C VAL A 83 2.36 12.13 -11.14
N GLU A 84 2.99 11.08 -10.58
CA GLU A 84 3.00 10.86 -9.13
C GLU A 84 3.65 12.06 -8.44
N VAL A 85 2.96 12.64 -7.45
CA VAL A 85 3.55 13.62 -6.53
C VAL A 85 4.44 12.89 -5.52
N ARG A 86 3.96 11.75 -5.01
CA ARG A 86 4.65 10.97 -3.99
C ARG A 86 4.19 9.51 -4.03
N ARG A 87 5.15 8.59 -3.96
CA ARG A 87 4.87 7.17 -3.73
C ARG A 87 4.62 6.92 -2.24
N ILE A 88 3.44 6.38 -1.90
CA ILE A 88 3.04 6.08 -0.52
C ILE A 88 3.40 4.66 -0.13
N ILE A 89 3.18 3.66 -0.98
CA ILE A 89 3.61 2.28 -0.75
C ILE A 89 3.96 1.60 -2.08
N THR A 90 4.89 0.66 -2.05
CA THR A 90 5.09 -0.30 -3.14
C THR A 90 5.48 -1.62 -2.52
N MET A 91 4.61 -2.61 -2.66
CA MET A 91 4.75 -3.90 -2.02
C MET A 91 4.58 -5.00 -3.06
N GLY A 92 5.59 -5.84 -3.19
CA GLY A 92 5.55 -7.01 -4.07
C GLY A 92 4.65 -8.09 -3.49
N LEU A 93 3.89 -8.75 -4.37
CA LEU A 93 2.89 -9.75 -4.00
C LEU A 93 3.37 -11.16 -4.40
N PRO A 94 3.26 -12.16 -3.51
CA PRO A 94 3.85 -13.48 -3.75
C PRO A 94 3.18 -14.23 -4.89
N PHE A 95 1.87 -14.03 -5.07
CA PHE A 95 1.06 -14.67 -6.10
C PHE A 95 0.35 -13.62 -6.95
N THR A 96 -0.39 -14.07 -7.96
CA THR A 96 -1.01 -13.21 -9.00
C THR A 96 -2.47 -12.84 -8.72
N SER A 97 -3.05 -13.35 -7.63
CA SER A 97 -4.43 -13.14 -7.24
C SER A 97 -4.58 -12.64 -5.80
N HIS A 98 -5.82 -12.28 -5.43
CA HIS A 98 -6.20 -11.87 -4.07
C HIS A 98 -5.40 -10.67 -3.53
N HIS A 99 -5.11 -9.69 -4.38
CA HIS A 99 -4.34 -8.51 -3.98
C HIS A 99 -5.17 -7.54 -3.12
N GLY A 100 -6.49 -7.47 -3.33
CA GLY A 100 -7.30 -6.38 -2.76
C GLY A 100 -6.86 -5.03 -3.32
N GLY A 101 -6.59 -4.06 -2.46
CA GLY A 101 -6.07 -2.75 -2.84
C GLY A 101 -7.11 -1.63 -2.87
N GLN A 102 -8.28 -1.84 -2.26
CA GLN A 102 -9.20 -0.71 -2.03
C GLN A 102 -8.59 0.25 -1.01
N ILE A 103 -8.71 1.53 -1.31
CA ILE A 103 -8.30 2.63 -0.44
C ILE A 103 -9.47 3.56 -0.14
N LEU A 104 -9.52 4.10 1.07
CA LEU A 104 -10.51 5.08 1.52
C LEU A 104 -9.95 5.92 2.66
N PHE A 105 -10.54 7.09 2.90
CA PHE A 105 -10.22 7.89 4.09
C PHE A 105 -11.23 7.63 5.19
N GLY A 106 -10.74 7.46 6.42
CA GLY A 106 -11.61 7.42 7.59
C GLY A 106 -12.28 8.78 7.79
N PRO A 107 -13.61 8.83 7.97
CA PRO A 107 -14.33 10.09 8.09
C PRO A 107 -14.03 10.83 9.39
N GLU A 108 -13.72 10.09 10.46
CA GLU A 108 -13.48 10.66 11.80
C GLU A 108 -12.00 11.02 12.03
N ASP A 109 -11.09 10.19 11.52
CA ASP A 109 -9.65 10.33 11.78
C ASP A 109 -8.85 10.92 10.62
N GLY A 110 -9.42 10.96 9.41
CA GLY A 110 -8.77 11.47 8.22
C GLY A 110 -7.55 10.65 7.76
N HIS A 111 -7.37 9.43 8.26
CA HIS A 111 -6.27 8.54 7.85
C HIS A 111 -6.62 7.74 6.60
N LEU A 112 -5.60 7.34 5.85
CA LEU A 112 -5.78 6.52 4.65
C LEU A 112 -5.81 5.05 5.07
N TYR A 113 -6.92 4.38 4.78
CA TYR A 113 -7.08 2.95 4.95
C TYR A 113 -6.74 2.24 3.66
N LEU A 114 -5.94 1.18 3.74
CA LEU A 114 -5.58 0.30 2.63
C LEU A 114 -5.97 -1.14 2.98
N THR A 115 -6.88 -1.70 2.21
CA THR A 115 -7.26 -3.10 2.33
C THR A 115 -6.37 -3.97 1.45
N MET A 116 -5.87 -5.07 2.00
CA MET A 116 -5.12 -6.07 1.26
C MET A 116 -5.82 -7.41 1.37
N GLY A 117 -5.92 -8.13 0.25
CA GLY A 117 -6.27 -9.54 0.31
C GLY A 117 -5.11 -10.37 0.85
N ASP A 118 -5.33 -11.67 1.00
CA ASP A 118 -4.33 -12.62 1.52
C ASP A 118 -3.09 -12.78 0.62
N GLY A 119 -3.11 -12.18 -0.57
CA GLY A 119 -2.05 -12.26 -1.57
C GLY A 119 -1.86 -13.68 -2.09
N GLY A 120 -2.86 -14.55 -1.92
CA GLY A 120 -2.87 -15.96 -2.25
C GLY A 120 -3.01 -16.27 -3.74
N GLY A 121 -2.70 -17.51 -4.09
CA GLY A 121 -2.78 -18.04 -5.45
C GLY A 121 -3.95 -19.02 -5.63
N VAL A 122 -3.88 -19.87 -6.66
CA VAL A 122 -4.90 -20.90 -6.96
C VAL A 122 -5.22 -21.81 -5.75
N GLY A 123 -4.25 -22.01 -4.85
CA GLY A 123 -4.40 -22.80 -3.62
C GLY A 123 -4.92 -22.04 -2.39
N GLY A 124 -5.37 -20.79 -2.52
CA GLY A 124 -5.73 -19.94 -1.39
C GLY A 124 -4.50 -19.30 -0.72
N ASP A 125 -4.43 -19.34 0.61
CA ASP A 125 -3.35 -18.75 1.43
C ASP A 125 -2.42 -19.83 2.04
N PRO A 126 -1.55 -20.48 1.23
CA PRO A 126 -0.73 -21.61 1.68
C PRO A 126 0.35 -21.23 2.71
N TYR A 127 0.67 -19.94 2.85
CA TYR A 127 1.62 -19.41 3.83
C TYR A 127 0.94 -18.78 5.04
N ASN A 128 -0.40 -18.88 5.10
CA ASN A 128 -1.22 -18.39 6.21
C ASN A 128 -0.94 -16.90 6.52
N PHE A 129 -0.70 -16.09 5.48
CA PHE A 129 -0.35 -14.68 5.61
C PHE A 129 -1.45 -13.90 6.35
N SER A 130 -2.71 -14.26 6.13
CA SER A 130 -3.85 -13.59 6.76
C SER A 130 -3.85 -13.73 8.28
N GLN A 131 -3.42 -14.89 8.80
CA GLN A 131 -3.31 -15.15 10.24
C GLN A 131 -1.94 -14.75 10.80
N ASN A 132 -0.94 -14.56 9.94
CA ASN A 132 0.38 -14.08 10.36
C ASN A 132 0.31 -12.59 10.72
N LYS A 133 0.53 -12.26 12.00
CA LYS A 133 0.53 -10.90 12.54
C LYS A 133 1.65 -10.01 11.96
N LYS A 134 2.75 -10.62 11.53
CA LYS A 134 3.88 -9.95 10.88
C LYS A 134 3.63 -9.68 9.38
N SER A 135 2.52 -10.15 8.81
CA SER A 135 2.16 -9.92 7.41
C SER A 135 1.19 -8.75 7.26
N LEU A 136 1.41 -7.94 6.21
CA LEU A 136 0.46 -6.91 5.75
C LEU A 136 -0.61 -7.46 4.80
N LEU A 137 -0.55 -8.73 4.44
CA LEU A 137 -1.56 -9.40 3.61
C LEU A 137 -2.73 -9.91 4.48
N GLY A 138 -3.94 -9.84 3.92
CA GLY A 138 -5.19 -10.17 4.61
C GLY A 138 -5.52 -9.19 5.73
N LYS A 139 -5.14 -7.92 5.58
CA LYS A 139 -5.27 -6.87 6.61
C LYS A 139 -5.95 -5.62 6.07
N ILE A 140 -6.42 -4.80 7.01
CA ILE A 140 -6.75 -3.40 6.77
C ILE A 140 -5.66 -2.58 7.47
N MET A 141 -4.83 -1.91 6.67
CA MET A 141 -3.81 -1.00 7.16
C MET A 141 -4.36 0.40 7.33
N ARG A 142 -3.86 1.16 8.30
CA ARG A 142 -4.24 2.55 8.57
C ARG A 142 -2.99 3.42 8.61
N LEU A 143 -2.90 4.36 7.66
CA LEU A 143 -1.71 5.15 7.38
C LEU A 143 -1.99 6.65 7.55
N ASP A 144 -1.06 7.37 8.18
CA ASP A 144 -1.06 8.82 8.14
C ASP A 144 -0.24 9.32 6.94
N VAL A 145 -0.97 9.79 5.91
CA VAL A 145 -0.40 10.34 4.68
C VAL A 145 -0.25 11.86 4.72
N ASN A 146 -0.59 12.51 5.83
CA ASN A 146 -0.38 13.95 6.02
C ASN A 146 0.98 14.25 6.61
N ASN A 147 1.54 13.30 7.35
CA ASN A 147 2.88 13.39 7.93
C ASN A 147 3.81 12.36 7.29
N ILE A 148 5.03 12.80 6.95
CA ILE A 148 6.10 11.92 6.45
C ILE A 148 6.95 11.54 7.65
N ALA A 149 7.10 10.24 7.90
CA ALA A 149 8.02 9.75 8.92
C ALA A 149 9.46 10.19 8.58
N SER A 150 10.23 10.55 9.61
CA SER A 150 11.67 10.78 9.46
C SER A 150 12.39 9.50 9.02
N GLU A 151 13.55 9.62 8.39
CA GLU A 151 14.36 8.45 8.00
C GLU A 151 14.64 7.53 9.20
N ALA A 152 14.94 8.11 10.37
CA ALA A 152 15.15 7.37 11.60
C ALA A 152 13.89 6.59 12.05
N GLU A 153 12.69 7.14 11.85
CA GLU A 153 11.44 6.44 12.15
C GLU A 153 11.15 5.34 11.13
N ILE A 154 11.42 5.59 9.84
CA ILE A 154 11.30 4.60 8.77
C ILE A 154 12.18 3.39 9.07
N ASP A 155 13.45 3.62 9.41
CA ASP A 155 14.40 2.56 9.73
C ASP A 155 14.02 1.82 11.02
N LYS A 156 13.62 2.56 12.06
CA LYS A 156 13.23 1.98 13.35
C LYS A 156 11.99 1.09 13.24
N LEU A 157 11.02 1.48 12.43
CA LEU A 157 9.74 0.77 12.29
C LEU A 157 9.70 -0.16 11.07
N GLY A 158 10.74 -0.14 10.22
CA GLY A 158 10.78 -0.92 8.98
C GLY A 158 9.68 -0.55 7.99
N LEU A 159 9.28 0.72 7.97
CA LEU A 159 8.14 1.19 7.19
C LEU A 159 8.37 0.94 5.70
N TRP A 160 7.27 0.66 5.00
CA TRP A 160 7.36 0.30 3.60
C TRP A 160 7.72 1.50 2.74
N ARG A 161 7.37 2.75 3.13
CA ARG A 161 7.57 4.03 2.37
C ARG A 161 7.16 5.32 3.16
N ASN A 162 6.84 6.40 2.43
CA ASN A 162 6.65 7.80 2.85
C ASN A 162 5.31 8.13 3.55
N TYR A 163 4.98 7.41 4.60
CA TYR A 163 3.85 7.71 5.50
C TYR A 163 4.34 7.66 6.95
N SER A 164 3.48 8.04 7.88
CA SER A 164 3.69 7.81 9.30
C SER A 164 2.60 6.91 9.86
N ILE A 165 2.84 6.40 11.08
CA ILE A 165 1.95 5.48 11.76
C ILE A 165 1.07 6.25 12.74
N PRO A 166 -0.26 6.17 12.62
CA PRO A 166 -1.16 6.68 13.64
C PRO A 166 -0.84 6.07 15.01
N LYS A 167 -0.74 6.91 16.03
CA LYS A 167 -0.29 6.52 17.38
C LYS A 167 -1.20 5.53 18.09
N ASP A 168 -2.44 5.46 17.65
CA ASP A 168 -3.50 4.62 18.17
C ASP A 168 -3.70 3.33 17.37
N ASN A 169 -2.87 3.04 16.36
CA ASN A 169 -2.91 1.76 15.66
C ASN A 169 -2.71 0.58 16.66
N PRO A 170 -3.50 -0.51 16.51
CA PRO A 170 -3.42 -1.74 17.31
C PRO A 170 -2.03 -2.29 17.64
N TYR A 171 -1.01 -2.12 16.79
CA TYR A 171 0.35 -2.57 17.10
C TYR A 171 0.91 -2.05 18.42
N LYS A 172 0.42 -0.90 18.92
CA LYS A 172 0.84 -0.35 20.21
C LYS A 172 0.45 -1.25 21.39
N GLU A 173 -0.60 -2.07 21.21
CA GLU A 173 -1.13 -2.99 22.22
C GLU A 173 -0.62 -4.42 21.99
N ASP A 174 -0.31 -4.77 20.74
CA ASP A 174 0.26 -6.05 20.35
C ASP A 174 1.46 -5.85 19.40
N LEU A 175 2.67 -5.87 19.98
CA LEU A 175 3.92 -5.69 19.24
C LEU A 175 4.23 -6.85 18.26
N GLU A 176 3.41 -7.90 18.24
CA GLU A 176 3.48 -8.91 17.19
C GLU A 176 2.87 -8.43 15.86
N LEU A 177 2.02 -7.40 15.88
CA LEU A 177 1.48 -6.77 14.68
C LEU A 177 2.51 -5.87 13.98
N GLN A 178 2.34 -5.71 12.68
CA GLN A 178 3.05 -4.66 11.94
C GLN A 178 2.53 -3.26 12.34
N PRO A 179 3.37 -2.21 12.32
CA PRO A 179 2.97 -0.85 12.72
C PRO A 179 1.77 -0.29 11.95
N GLU A 180 1.59 -0.71 10.69
CA GLU A 180 0.45 -0.29 9.85
C GLU A 180 -0.90 -0.86 10.32
N ILE A 181 -0.91 -1.82 11.24
CA ILE A 181 -2.09 -2.51 11.77
C ILE A 181 -2.44 -2.01 13.16
#